data_AF-A0A4R5XT89-F1
#
_entry.id   AF-A0A4R5XT89-F1
#
_cell.length_a   1.000
_cell.length_b   1.000
_cell.length_c   1.000
_cell.angle_alpha   90.00
_cell.angle_beta   90.00
_cell.angle_gamma   90.00
#
_symmetry.space_group_name_H-M   'P 1'
#
loop_
_entity.id
_entity.type
_entity.pdbx_description
1 polymer ?
#
loop_
_entity_poly.entity_id
_entity_poly.type
_entity_poly.pdbx_seq_one_letter_code
_entity_poly.pdbx_strand_id
1 'polypeptide(L)'
;MATRQSIDDCLLHCEEAIDFAESQYKEASLQEHNNAEEFASAQQELEKAFLELEKILNYATEEQEDLLQRKRIQIQTMQNKMTLLKH
;
A
#
# COMPACT_ATOMS: atom_id res chain seq x y z
N MET A 1 9.59 11.83 -17.35
CA MET A 1 8.20 11.45 -17.62
C MET A 1 8.09 9.96 -17.37
N ALA A 2 7.37 9.57 -16.33
CA ALA A 2 7.00 8.17 -16.15
C ALA A 2 6.15 7.71 -17.34
N THR A 3 6.38 6.49 -17.84
CA THR A 3 5.52 5.96 -18.91
C THR A 3 4.14 5.67 -18.33
N ARG A 4 3.08 5.82 -19.12
CA ARG A 4 1.71 5.50 -18.68
C ARG A 4 1.61 4.09 -18.11
N GLN A 5 2.30 3.13 -18.74
CA GLN A 5 2.37 1.75 -18.27
C GLN A 5 2.97 1.64 -16.86
N SER A 6 4.08 2.32 -16.59
CA SER A 6 4.71 2.29 -15.26
C SER A 6 3.80 2.85 -14.16
N ILE A 7 2.97 3.84 -14.48
CA ILE A 7 1.99 4.38 -13.55
C ILE A 7 0.87 3.36 -13.32
N ASP A 8 0.31 2.79 -14.40
CA ASP A 8 -0.75 1.79 -14.30
C ASP A 8 -0.28 0.55 -13.51
N ASP A 9 0.94 0.08 -13.74
CA ASP A 9 1.56 -1.04 -13.02
C ASP A 9 1.73 -0.72 -11.52
N CYS A 10 2.22 0.49 -11.20
CA CYS A 10 2.38 0.92 -9.81
C CYS A 10 1.05 1.04 -9.09
N LEU A 11 0.02 1.60 -9.74
CA LEU A 11 -1.32 1.71 -9.18
C LEU A 11 -1.94 0.34 -8.92
N LEU A 12 -1.74 -0.61 -9.85
CA LEU A 12 -2.18 -1.98 -9.68
C LEU A 12 -1.48 -2.63 -8.48
N HIS A 13 -0.16 -2.52 -8.38
CA HIS A 13 0.59 -3.05 -7.25
C HIS A 13 0.17 -2.42 -5.92
N CYS A 14 -0.10 -1.11 -5.90
CA CYS A 14 -0.63 -0.43 -4.72
C CYS A 14 -2.00 -0.98 -4.32
N GLU A 15 -2.88 -1.26 -5.28
CA GLU A 15 -4.21 -1.84 -5.00
C GLU A 15 -4.09 -3.25 -4.43
N GLU A 16 -3.28 -4.11 -5.07
CA GLU A 16 -3.05 -5.48 -4.62
C GLU A 16 -2.46 -5.51 -3.21
N ALA A 17 -1.52 -4.61 -2.89
CA ALA A 17 -0.95 -4.48 -1.56
C ALA A 17 -1.97 -4.02 -0.51
N ILE A 18 -2.85 -3.08 -0.87
CA ILE A 18 -3.95 -2.62 0.01
C ILE A 18 -4.94 -3.75 0.26
N ASP A 19 -5.40 -4.45 -0.77
CA ASP A 19 -6.37 -5.53 -0.65
C ASP A 19 -5.83 -6.70 0.18
N PHE A 20 -4.55 -7.04 -0.03
CA PHE A 20 -3.86 -8.04 0.77
C PHE A 20 -3.78 -7.60 2.23
N ALA A 21 -3.35 -6.37 2.50
CA ALA A 21 -3.27 -5.83 3.84
C ALA A 21 -4.62 -5.73 4.54
N GLU A 22 -5.70 -5.35 3.84
CA GLU A 22 -7.05 -5.34 4.40
C GLU A 22 -7.52 -6.73 4.81
N SER A 23 -7.21 -7.74 3.99
CA SER A 23 -7.53 -9.14 4.29
C SER A 23 -6.78 -9.59 5.55
N GLN A 24 -5.47 -9.33 5.61
CA GLN A 24 -4.65 -9.67 6.78
C GLN A 24 -5.05 -8.90 8.04
N TYR A 25 -5.46 -7.64 7.91
CA TYR A 25 -5.98 -6.85 9.02
C TYR A 25 -7.28 -7.45 9.59
N LYS A 26 -8.20 -7.87 8.71
CA LYS A 26 -9.45 -8.54 9.14
C LYS A 26 -9.16 -9.86 9.83
N GLU A 27 -8.27 -10.68 9.27
CA GLU A 27 -7.88 -11.96 9.87
C GLU A 27 -7.21 -11.78 11.24
N ALA A 28 -6.23 -10.87 11.33
CA ALA A 28 -5.53 -10.55 12.58
C ALA A 28 -6.44 -9.91 13.64
N SER A 29 -7.52 -9.23 13.22
CA SER A 29 -8.53 -8.68 14.15
C SER A 29 -9.49 -9.75 14.68
N LEU A 30 -9.61 -10.90 14.03
CA LEU A 30 -10.54 -11.98 14.39
C LEU A 30 -9.87 -13.10 15.20
N GLN A 31 -8.57 -13.28 15.05
CA GLN A 31 -7.79 -14.30 15.75
C GLN A 31 -6.67 -13.62 16.55
N GLU A 32 -6.46 -14.00 17.81
CA GLU A 32 -5.28 -13.55 18.59
C GLU A 32 -3.98 -14.03 17.90
N HIS A 33 -3.46 -13.21 17.00
CA HIS A 33 -2.07 -13.20 16.52
C HIS A 33 -1.50 -14.48 15.87
N ASN A 34 -2.33 -15.41 15.36
CA ASN A 34 -1.82 -16.61 14.69
C ASN A 34 -1.20 -16.36 13.29
N ASN A 35 -1.46 -15.21 12.66
CA ASN A 35 -0.94 -14.82 11.34
C ASN A 35 0.12 -13.70 11.43
N ALA A 36 1.01 -13.77 12.43
CA ALA A 36 2.03 -12.74 12.62
C ALA A 36 2.99 -12.60 11.43
N GLU A 37 3.26 -13.69 10.70
CA GLU A 37 4.11 -13.69 9.51
C GLU A 37 3.42 -13.01 8.33
N GLU A 38 2.18 -13.39 8.02
CA GLU A 38 1.41 -12.82 6.92
C GLU A 38 1.08 -11.35 7.18
N PHE A 39 0.84 -10.97 8.43
CA PHE A 39 0.67 -9.58 8.82
C PHE A 39 1.94 -8.77 8.59
N ALA A 40 3.11 -9.31 8.95
CA ALA A 40 4.40 -8.66 8.68
C ALA A 40 4.67 -8.58 7.17
N SER A 41 4.33 -9.61 6.40
CA SER A 41 4.42 -9.58 4.94
C SER A 41 3.52 -8.50 4.33
N ALA A 42 2.28 -8.37 4.79
CA ALA A 42 1.38 -7.31 4.33
C ALA A 42 1.92 -5.91 4.65
N GLN A 43 2.53 -5.70 5.82
CA GLN A 43 3.20 -4.44 6.13
C GLN A 43 4.37 -4.15 5.18
N GLN A 44 5.16 -5.18 4.85
CA GLN A 44 6.28 -5.05 3.90
C GLN A 44 5.81 -4.75 2.47
N GLU A 45 4.73 -5.39 2.00
CA GLU A 45 4.18 -5.12 0.66
C GLU A 45 3.63 -3.69 0.56
N LEU A 46 2.93 -3.21 1.60
CA LEU A 46 2.49 -1.81 1.66
C LEU A 46 3.69 -0.83 1.61
N GLU A 47 4.78 -1.16 2.29
CA GLU A 47 6.00 -0.34 2.26
C GLU A 47 6.67 -0.34 0.88
N LYS A 48 6.75 -1.50 0.22
CA LYS A 48 7.28 -1.58 -1.16
C LYS A 48 6.43 -0.76 -2.13
N ALA A 49 5.11 -0.91 -2.08
CA ALA A 49 4.17 -0.15 -2.90
C ALA A 49 4.33 1.37 -2.65
N PHE A 50 4.46 1.78 -1.38
CA PHE A 50 4.72 3.19 -1.04
C PHE A 50 6.03 3.72 -1.64
N LEU A 51 7.12 2.97 -1.52
CA LEU A 51 8.43 3.37 -2.05
C LEU A 51 8.43 3.44 -3.58
N GLU A 52 7.72 2.55 -4.25
CA GLU A 52 7.56 2.58 -5.70
C GLU A 52 6.73 3.77 -6.16
N LEU A 53 5.63 4.05 -5.45
CA LEU A 53 4.78 5.21 -5.69
C LEU A 53 5.59 6.51 -5.56
N GLU A 54 6.35 6.69 -4.48
CA GLU A 54 7.22 7.85 -4.28
C GLU A 54 8.23 8.04 -5.42
N LYS A 55 8.83 6.94 -5.92
CA LYS A 55 9.76 7.02 -7.06
C LYS A 55 9.07 7.53 -8.32
N ILE A 56 7.86 7.07 -8.62
CA ILE A 56 7.14 7.46 -9.83
C ILE A 56 6.59 8.88 -9.71
N LEU A 57 6.16 9.28 -8.51
CA LEU A 57 5.63 10.61 -8.22
C LEU A 57 6.64 11.72 -8.57
N ASN A 58 7.94 11.48 -8.39
CA ASN A 58 9.02 12.39 -8.80
C ASN A 58 9.09 12.66 -10.32
N TYR A 59 8.49 11.82 -11.15
CA TYR A 59 8.54 11.91 -12.61
C TYR A 59 7.15 12.05 -13.26
N ALA A 60 6.11 12.18 -12.45
CA ALA A 60 4.71 12.27 -12.84
C ALA A 60 4.36 13.69 -13.33
N THR A 61 3.31 13.80 -14.15
CA THR A 61 2.67 15.08 -14.48
C THR A 61 1.66 15.49 -13.40
N GLU A 62 1.19 16.75 -13.38
CA GLU A 62 0.22 17.23 -12.39
C GLU A 62 -1.06 16.37 -12.30
N GLU A 63 -1.58 15.89 -13.44
CA GLU A 63 -2.76 15.01 -13.48
C GLU A 63 -2.48 13.63 -12.86
N GLN A 64 -1.28 13.10 -13.10
CA GLN A 64 -0.84 11.81 -12.55
C GLN A 64 -0.48 11.93 -11.07
N GLU A 65 0.04 13.08 -10.67
CA GLU A 65 0.41 13.38 -9.30
C GLU A 65 -0.81 13.32 -8.38
N ASP A 66 -1.93 13.97 -8.71
CA ASP A 66 -3.14 13.91 -7.87
C ASP A 66 -3.62 12.46 -7.65
N LEU A 67 -3.62 11.65 -8.71
CA LEU A 67 -3.99 10.24 -8.63
C LEU A 67 -3.04 9.44 -7.72
N LEU A 68 -1.73 9.62 -7.88
CA LEU A 68 -0.72 8.97 -7.05
C LEU A 68 -0.77 9.45 -5.60
N GLN A 69 -1.00 10.75 -5.35
CA GLN A 69 -1.15 11.31 -4.01
C GLN A 69 -2.37 10.72 -3.29
N ARG A 70 -3.49 10.51 -3.97
CA ARG A 70 -4.66 9.83 -3.38
C ARG A 70 -4.31 8.40 -2.97
N LYS A 71 -3.61 7.64 -3.82
CA LYS A 71 -3.16 6.29 -3.48
C LYS A 71 -2.18 6.26 -2.32
N ARG A 72 -1.25 7.22 -2.27
CA ARG A 72 -0.33 7.41 -1.15
C ARG A 72 -1.05 7.53 0.20
N ILE A 73 -2.10 8.35 0.25
CA ILE A 73 -2.91 8.54 1.48
C ILE A 73 -3.61 7.24 1.87
N GLN A 74 -4.11 6.46 0.91
CA GLN A 74 -4.74 5.15 1.18
C GLN A 74 -3.75 4.16 1.80
N ILE A 75 -2.55 4.03 1.21
CA ILE A 75 -1.49 3.15 1.74
C ILE A 75 -1.11 3.55 3.17
N GLN A 76 -0.84 4.84 3.41
CA GLN A 76 -0.49 5.35 4.74
C GLN A 76 -1.61 5.11 5.77
N THR A 77 -2.86 5.30 5.36
CA THR A 77 -4.02 5.01 6.20
C THR A 77 -4.06 3.53 6.59
N MET A 78 -3.77 2.63 5.65
CA MET A 78 -3.75 1.19 5.91
C MET A 78 -2.58 0.79 6.82
N GLN A 79 -1.37 1.30 6.56
CA GLN A 79 -0.19 1.10 7.42
C GLN A 79 -0.46 1.55 8.86
N ASN A 80 -1.12 2.70 9.04
CA ASN A 80 -1.51 3.20 10.36
C ASN A 80 -2.50 2.27 11.05
N LYS A 81 -3.55 1.81 10.35
CA LYS A 81 -4.52 0.83 10.90
C LYS A 81 -3.82 -0.44 11.37
N MET A 82 -2.93 -1.01 10.54
CA MET A 82 -2.18 -2.21 10.89
C MET A 82 -1.26 -1.99 12.09
N THR A 83 -0.56 -0.86 12.16
CA THR A 83 0.31 -0.53 13.29
C THR A 83 -0.49 -0.44 14.59
N LEU A 84 -1.68 0.16 14.55
CA LEU A 84 -2.57 0.27 15.72
C LEU A 84 -3.14 -1.08 16.18
N LEU A 85 -3.38 -2.02 15.28
CA LEU A 85 -3.87 -3.37 15.64
C LEU A 85 -2.76 -4.26 16.22
N LYS A 86 -1.50 -4.00 15.89
CA LYS A 86 -0.34 -4.74 16.40
C LYS A 86 -0.05 -4.45 17.88
N HIS A 87 -0.55 -3.34 18.42
CA HIS A 87 -0.29 -2.84 19.78
C HIS A 87 -1.53 -2.96 20.66
#